data_AF-A0A6J1PZQ2-F1
#
_entry.id   AF-A0A6J1PZQ2-F1
#
_cell.length_a   1.000
_cell.length_b   1.000
_cell.length_c   1.000
_cell.angle_alpha   90.00
_cell.angle_beta   90.00
_cell.angle_gamma   90.00
#
_symmetry.space_group_name_H-M   'P 1'
#
loop_
_entity.id
_entity.type
_entity.pdbx_description
1 polymer ?
#
loop_
_entity_poly.entity_id
_entity_poly.type
_entity_poly.pdbx_seq_one_letter_code
_entity_poly.pdbx_strand_id
1 'polypeptide(L)'
;MTSSVLVKDPDLPEAHRLRTWYTTVGHLETANAESRAGGSDDFNASLYTFEEMTAARLGETCTLLDSVAVVAIVDMFRTENAIYKACPVTGCRKKLRDTSAGVFRCDKFNKV
;
A
#
# COMPACT_ATOMS: atom_id res chain seq x y z
N MET A 1 -26.26 -6.65 -2.26
CA MET A 1 -26.42 -5.29 -2.81
C MET A 1 -26.65 -4.34 -1.66
N THR A 2 -25.62 -3.61 -1.23
CA THR A 2 -25.74 -2.52 -0.26
C THR A 2 -26.15 -1.26 -1.02
N SER A 3 -27.36 -0.78 -0.76
CA SER A 3 -27.85 0.48 -1.30
C SER A 3 -27.58 1.58 -0.29
N SER A 4 -26.91 2.65 -0.71
CA SER A 4 -26.69 3.84 0.11
C SER A 4 -27.75 4.89 -0.24
N VAL A 5 -28.38 5.49 0.78
CA VAL A 5 -29.34 6.57 0.61
C VAL A 5 -28.74 7.85 1.18
N LEU A 6 -28.65 8.88 0.34
CA LEU A 6 -28.30 10.23 0.76
C LEU A 6 -29.55 11.09 0.70
N VAL A 7 -29.96 11.64 1.84
CA VAL A 7 -31.07 12.59 1.91
C VAL A 7 -30.51 13.96 2.27
N LYS A 8 -30.77 14.95 1.43
CA LYS A 8 -30.37 16.33 1.68
C LYS A 8 -31.35 16.97 2.65
N ASP A 9 -30.81 17.60 3.71
CA ASP A 9 -31.58 18.34 4.72
C ASP A 9 -32.78 17.56 5.28
N PRO A 10 -32.55 16.36 5.84
CA PRO A 10 -33.64 15.55 6.37
C PRO A 10 -34.28 16.23 7.58
N ASP A 11 -35.59 16.04 7.75
CA ASP A 11 -36.33 16.55 8.91
C ASP A 11 -36.12 15.63 10.12
N LEU A 12 -34.92 15.69 10.67
CA LEU A 12 -34.46 14.93 11.82
C LEU A 12 -33.90 15.90 12.87
N PRO A 13 -34.16 15.68 14.16
CA PRO A 13 -33.67 16.57 15.21
C PRO A 13 -32.14 16.67 15.22
N GLU A 14 -31.42 15.62 14.83
CA GLU A 14 -29.95 15.61 14.69
C GLU A 14 -29.47 16.55 13.59
N ALA A 15 -30.15 16.57 12.43
CA ALA A 15 -29.80 17.45 11.33
C ALA A 15 -30.03 18.93 11.68
N HIS A 16 -31.13 19.23 12.38
CA HIS A 16 -31.39 20.57 12.90
C HIS A 16 -30.33 21.02 13.91
N ARG A 17 -29.94 20.14 14.85
CA ARG A 17 -28.87 20.42 15.82
C ARG A 17 -27.53 20.71 15.13
N LEU A 18 -27.14 19.89 14.16
CA LEU A 18 -25.91 20.09 13.39
C LEU A 18 -25.93 21.41 12.61
N ARG A 19 -27.07 21.75 11.99
CA ARG A 19 -27.25 23.03 11.28
C ARG A 19 -27.05 24.20 12.24
N THR A 20 -27.72 24.21 13.39
CA THR A 20 -27.58 25.27 14.39
C THR A 20 -26.15 25.38 14.89
N TRP A 21 -25.48 24.26 15.18
CA TRP A 21 -24.08 24.27 15.60
C TRP A 21 -23.17 24.90 14.52
N TYR A 22 -23.30 24.48 13.27
CA TYR A 22 -22.46 24.98 12.18
C TYR A 22 -22.65 26.48 11.95
N THR A 23 -23.90 26.96 11.96
CA THR A 23 -24.19 28.40 11.78
C THR A 23 -23.77 29.23 12.98
N THR A 24 -23.75 28.68 14.19
CA THR A 24 -23.40 29.43 15.41
C THR A 24 -21.89 29.51 15.62
N VAL A 25 -21.17 28.38 15.50
CA VAL A 25 -19.73 28.30 15.82
C VAL A 25 -18.93 27.42 14.86
N GLY A 26 -19.52 26.34 14.33
CA GLY A 26 -18.75 25.31 13.63
C GLY A 26 -18.09 25.80 12.32
N HIS A 27 -18.66 26.81 11.65
CA HIS A 27 -18.05 27.39 10.43
C HIS A 27 -16.74 28.15 10.68
N LEU A 28 -16.40 28.45 11.94
CA LEU A 28 -15.15 29.10 12.33
C LEU A 28 -14.05 28.09 12.70
N GLU A 29 -14.41 26.82 12.87
CA GLU A 29 -13.47 25.78 13.27
C GLU A 29 -12.65 25.26 12.08
N THR A 30 -11.36 25.00 12.30
CA THR A 30 -10.49 24.35 11.32
C THR A 30 -10.73 22.84 11.35
N ALA A 31 -11.19 22.27 10.24
CA ALA A 31 -11.36 20.84 10.11
C ALA A 31 -10.00 20.12 10.04
N ASN A 32 -9.88 19.00 10.76
CA ASN A 32 -8.75 18.09 10.60
C ASN A 32 -8.96 17.27 9.32
N ALA A 33 -7.94 17.26 8.45
CA ALA A 33 -7.94 16.37 7.30
C ALA A 33 -7.65 14.95 7.78
N GLU A 34 -8.66 14.08 7.75
CA GLU A 34 -8.51 12.63 7.97
C GLU A 34 -7.83 11.98 6.76
N SER A 35 -6.58 12.36 6.51
CA SER A 35 -5.72 11.73 5.52
C SER A 35 -4.64 10.99 6.26
N ARG A 36 -4.73 9.65 6.29
CA ARG A 36 -3.66 8.80 6.81
C ARG A 36 -2.51 8.75 5.80
N ALA A 37 -1.71 9.82 5.76
CA ALA A 37 -0.46 9.83 5.01
C ALA A 37 0.57 8.94 5.73
N GLY A 38 0.61 7.65 5.38
CA GLY A 38 1.65 6.74 5.85
C GLY A 38 1.21 5.84 6.99
N GLY A 39 0.50 4.77 6.65
CA GLY A 39 0.30 3.60 7.50
C GLY A 39 0.12 2.39 6.60
N SER A 40 1.15 1.55 6.52
CA SER A 40 1.21 0.34 5.67
C SER A 40 0.29 -0.79 6.17
N ASP A 41 -0.86 -0.47 6.76
CA ASP A 41 -1.79 -1.44 7.36
C ASP A 41 -3.26 -1.10 7.08
N ASP A 42 -3.52 -0.41 5.97
CA ASP A 42 -4.86 -0.31 5.44
C ASP A 42 -5.17 -1.64 4.72
N PHE A 43 -5.95 -2.48 5.39
CA PHE A 43 -6.68 -3.62 4.81
C PHE A 43 -7.65 -3.21 3.66
N ASN A 44 -7.57 -1.97 3.18
CA ASN A 44 -8.26 -1.44 2.00
C ASN A 44 -7.49 -1.67 0.70
N ALA A 45 -6.46 -2.51 0.68
CA ALA A 45 -6.01 -3.05 -0.60
C ALA A 45 -7.18 -3.85 -1.18
N SER A 46 -7.75 -3.35 -2.28
CA SER A 46 -8.82 -4.03 -2.99
C SER A 46 -8.42 -5.49 -3.22
N LEU A 47 -9.32 -6.41 -2.85
CA LEU A 47 -9.11 -7.82 -3.10
C LEU A 47 -9.30 -8.09 -4.59
N TYR A 48 -8.33 -8.75 -5.19
CA TYR A 48 -8.34 -9.16 -6.59
C TYR A 48 -8.23 -10.68 -6.72
N THR A 49 -8.86 -11.21 -7.76
CA THR A 49 -8.55 -12.51 -8.34
C THR A 49 -7.46 -12.37 -9.41
N PHE A 50 -6.78 -13.47 -9.74
CA PHE A 50 -5.75 -13.47 -10.80
C PHE A 50 -6.29 -13.07 -12.18
N GLU A 51 -7.55 -13.40 -12.47
CA GLU A 51 -8.22 -13.01 -13.72
C GLU A 51 -8.43 -11.49 -13.78
N GLU A 52 -8.95 -10.88 -12.72
CA GLU A 52 -9.16 -9.44 -12.63
C GLU A 52 -7.84 -8.67 -12.73
N MET A 53 -6.77 -9.15 -12.10
CA MET A 53 -5.44 -8.54 -12.22
C MET A 53 -4.94 -8.54 -13.67
N THR A 54 -5.17 -9.64 -14.39
CA THR A 54 -4.76 -9.79 -15.79
C THR A 54 -5.58 -8.88 -16.69
N ALA A 55 -6.91 -8.85 -16.50
CA ALA A 55 -7.82 -8.00 -17.26
C ALA A 55 -7.54 -6.50 -17.02
N ALA A 56 -7.19 -6.13 -15.80
CA ALA A 56 -6.82 -4.76 -15.44
C ALA A 56 -5.39 -4.37 -15.88
N ARG A 57 -4.61 -5.31 -16.42
CA ARG A 57 -3.24 -5.07 -16.93
C ARG A 57 -2.32 -4.47 -15.87
N LEU A 58 -2.45 -4.94 -14.63
CA LEU A 58 -1.65 -4.45 -13.50
C LEU A 58 -0.16 -4.75 -13.71
N GLY A 59 0.70 -3.78 -13.39
CA GLY A 59 2.15 -3.87 -13.51
C GLY A 59 2.70 -3.74 -14.94
N GLU A 60 1.86 -3.46 -15.94
CA GLU A 60 2.32 -3.30 -17.32
C GLU A 60 3.02 -1.96 -17.57
N THR A 61 2.62 -0.91 -16.83
CA THR A 61 3.29 0.39 -16.89
C THR A 61 4.33 0.52 -15.78
N CYS A 62 5.60 0.72 -16.14
CA CYS A 62 6.70 0.88 -15.19
C CYS A 62 6.70 2.21 -14.41
N THR A 63 5.69 3.06 -14.57
CA THR A 63 5.65 4.43 -14.03
C THR A 63 5.00 4.52 -12.65
N LEU A 64 4.10 3.59 -12.31
CA LEU A 64 3.36 3.58 -11.04
C LEU A 64 3.33 2.16 -10.48
N LEU A 65 3.35 2.06 -9.14
CA LEU A 65 3.29 0.78 -8.44
C LEU A 65 1.82 0.40 -8.18
N ASP A 66 1.40 -0.72 -8.75
CA ASP A 66 0.10 -1.32 -8.44
C ASP A 66 0.23 -2.19 -7.19
N SER A 67 -0.51 -1.84 -6.14
CA SER A 67 -0.58 -2.60 -4.88
C SER A 67 -1.96 -3.24 -4.75
N VAL A 68 -2.02 -4.57 -4.67
CA VAL A 68 -3.27 -5.33 -4.55
C VAL A 68 -3.16 -6.40 -3.47
N ALA A 69 -4.30 -6.84 -2.94
CA ALA A 69 -4.40 -7.98 -2.05
C ALA A 69 -5.02 -9.18 -2.79
N VAL A 70 -4.49 -10.38 -2.56
CA VAL A 70 -4.98 -11.63 -3.15
C VAL A 70 -5.01 -12.70 -2.08
N VAL A 71 -6.07 -13.51 -2.07
CA VAL A 71 -6.13 -14.75 -1.28
C VAL A 71 -5.86 -15.91 -2.23
N ALA A 72 -4.80 -16.67 -1.97
CA ALA A 72 -4.35 -17.75 -2.84
C ALA A 72 -3.70 -18.90 -2.05
N ILE A 73 -3.51 -20.03 -2.72
CA ILE A 73 -2.78 -21.20 -2.21
C ILE A 73 -1.38 -21.21 -2.83
N VAL A 74 -0.36 -21.48 -2.02
CA VAL A 74 1.01 -21.66 -2.52
C VAL A 74 1.16 -23.08 -3.06
N ASP A 75 1.28 -23.21 -4.39
CA ASP A 75 1.36 -24.51 -5.07
C ASP A 75 2.81 -25.04 -5.19
N MET A 76 3.75 -24.20 -5.62
CA MET A 76 5.14 -24.61 -5.87
C MET A 76 6.15 -23.55 -5.41
N PHE A 77 7.27 -24.02 -4.84
CA PHE A 77 8.44 -23.19 -4.56
C PHE A 77 9.56 -23.46 -5.59
N ARG A 78 10.03 -22.39 -6.25
CA ARG A 78 11.20 -22.44 -7.14
C ARG A 78 12.47 -22.18 -6.32
N THR A 79 13.39 -23.14 -6.23
CA THR A 79 14.48 -23.09 -5.25
C THR A 79 15.82 -22.65 -5.83
N GLU A 80 16.03 -22.78 -7.14
CA GLU A 80 17.35 -22.58 -7.77
C GLU A 80 17.96 -21.19 -7.53
N ASN A 81 17.12 -20.16 -7.34
CA ASN A 81 17.55 -18.78 -7.09
C ASN A 81 16.76 -18.10 -5.94
N ALA A 82 16.22 -18.89 -5.00
CA ALA A 82 15.38 -18.38 -3.92
C ALA A 82 16.13 -17.50 -2.90
N ILE A 83 17.45 -17.70 -2.78
CA ILE A 83 18.32 -16.98 -1.85
C ILE A 83 19.52 -16.40 -2.57
N TYR A 84 20.03 -15.28 -2.06
CA TYR A 84 21.23 -14.64 -2.59
C TYR A 84 22.17 -14.23 -1.45
N LYS A 85 23.47 -14.12 -1.75
CA LYS A 85 24.47 -13.62 -0.81
C LYS A 85 24.27 -12.11 -0.63
N ALA A 86 23.77 -11.69 0.53
CA ALA A 86 23.54 -10.29 0.87
C ALA A 86 24.75 -9.69 1.59
N CYS A 87 24.93 -8.37 1.46
CA CYS A 87 25.97 -7.65 2.19
C CYS A 87 25.73 -7.73 3.72
N PRO A 88 26.75 -8.08 4.53
CA PRO A 88 26.59 -8.23 5.98
C PRO A 88 26.50 -6.90 6.75
N VAL A 89 26.75 -5.77 6.09
CA VAL A 89 26.66 -4.44 6.70
C VAL A 89 25.20 -4.16 7.09
N THR A 90 24.96 -3.83 8.37
CA THR A 90 23.65 -3.46 8.89
C THR A 90 22.98 -2.41 8.01
N GLY A 91 21.74 -2.67 7.58
CA GLY A 91 21.00 -1.78 6.68
C GLY A 91 21.33 -1.92 5.19
N CYS A 92 22.20 -2.87 4.79
CA CYS A 92 22.42 -3.22 3.39
C CYS A 92 21.73 -4.53 3.01
N ARG A 93 20.94 -4.51 1.93
CA ARG A 93 20.34 -5.73 1.34
C ARG A 93 20.83 -5.97 -0.09
N LYS A 94 21.94 -5.35 -0.50
CA LYS A 94 22.45 -5.47 -1.87
C LYS A 94 23.05 -6.86 -2.09
N LYS A 95 22.73 -7.48 -3.23
CA LYS A 95 23.33 -8.75 -3.68
C LYS A 95 24.83 -8.55 -3.91
N LEU A 96 25.64 -9.44 -3.35
CA LEU A 96 27.09 -9.46 -3.55
C LEU A 96 27.43 -9.99 -4.94
N ARG A 97 28.46 -9.40 -5.55
CA ARG A 97 29.05 -9.91 -6.81
C ARG A 97 30.29 -10.72 -6.50
N ASP A 98 30.44 -11.85 -7.17
CA ASP A 98 31.66 -12.66 -7.09
C ASP A 98 32.73 -12.00 -7.97
N THR A 99 33.82 -11.59 -7.35
CA THR A 99 35.05 -11.26 -8.07
C THR A 99 35.82 -12.57 -8.12
N SER A 100 35.97 -13.15 -9.31
CA SER A 100 36.53 -14.46 -9.73
C SER A 100 37.67 -15.10 -8.91
N ALA A 101 38.21 -14.42 -7.91
CA ALA A 101 39.10 -14.91 -6.86
C ALA A 101 38.36 -15.46 -5.61
N GLY A 102 37.05 -15.72 -5.66
CA GLY A 102 36.28 -16.18 -4.50
C GLY A 102 35.98 -15.07 -3.47
N VAL A 103 36.09 -13.82 -3.91
CA VAL A 103 35.94 -12.62 -3.09
C VAL A 103 34.60 -11.98 -3.43
N PHE A 104 33.69 -11.92 -2.46
CA PHE A 104 32.39 -11.28 -2.64
C PHE A 104 32.51 -9.78 -2.40
N ARG A 105 31.93 -8.97 -3.28
CA ARG A 105 31.99 -7.51 -3.18
C ARG A 105 30.61 -6.88 -3.22
N CYS A 106 30.39 -5.91 -2.33
CA CYS A 106 29.21 -5.06 -2.36
C CYS A 106 29.47 -3.77 -3.14
N ASP A 107 28.73 -3.52 -4.21
CA ASP A 107 28.89 -2.27 -4.99
C ASP A 107 28.51 -1.00 -4.22
N LYS A 108 27.73 -1.10 -3.14
CA LYS A 108 27.30 0.08 -2.36
C LYS A 108 28.41 0.60 -1.46
N PHE A 109 29.15 -0.30 -0.81
CA PHE A 109 30.17 0.05 0.17
C PHE A 109 31.60 -0.23 -0.32
N ASN A 110 31.75 -0.87 -1.49
CA ASN A 110 33.02 -1.34 -2.05
C ASN A 110 33.84 -2.19 -1.07
N LYS A 111 33.18 -2.78 -0.08
CA LYS A 111 33.77 -3.68 0.91
C LYS A 111 33.68 -5.11 0.41
N VAL A 112 34.75 -5.83 0.68
CA VAL A 112 34.82 -7.30 0.64
C VAL A 112 34.11 -7.85 1.86
#